data_AF-A0A7C4PEW1-F1
#
_entry.id   AF-A0A7C4PEW1-F1
#
_cell.length_a   1.000
_cell.length_b   1.000
_cell.length_c   1.000
_cell.angle_alpha   90.00
_cell.angle_beta   90.00
_cell.angle_gamma   90.00
#
_symmetry.space_group_name_H-M   'P 1'
#
loop_
_entity.id
_entity.type
_entity.pdbx_description
1 polymer ?
#
loop_
_entity_poly.entity_id
_entity_poly.type
_entity_poly.pdbx_seq_one_letter_code
_entity_poly.pdbx_strand_id
1 'polypeptide(L)' 'MTTVTYKIPNISCGHCVHTIQTEVAELAGVQRVIADQEAKTATITFDLPATEEAIKALLAEINYPAES' A
#
# COMPACT_ATOMS: atom_id res chain seq x y z
N MET A 1 -16.50 1.26 -2.02
CA MET A 1 -15.29 2.08 -1.86
C MET A 1 -14.81 1.89 -0.44
N THR A 2 -13.60 1.36 -0.28
CA THR A 2 -13.04 0.89 0.99
C THR A 2 -11.73 1.59 1.22
N THR A 3 -11.49 2.08 2.44
CA THR A 3 -10.22 2.69 2.83
C THR A 3 -9.66 1.91 4.01
N VAL A 4 -8.43 1.39 3.85
CA VAL A 4 -7.74 0.60 4.86
C VAL A 4 -6.36 1.16 5.08
N THR A 5 -5.90 1.18 6.33
CA THR A 5 -4.54 1.57 6.69
C THR A 5 -3.76 0.34 7.11
N TYR A 6 -2.67 0.06 6.40
CA TYR A 6 -1.75 -1.04 6.67
C TYR A 6 -0.52 -0.53 7.41
N LYS A 7 0.00 -1.30 8.35
CA LYS A 7 1.34 -1.07 8.89
C LYS A 7 2.37 -1.71 7.99
N ILE A 8 3.45 -1.00 7.67
CA ILE A 8 4.54 -1.49 6.83
C ILE A 8 5.86 -1.16 7.56
N PRO A 9 6.34 -2.04 8.46
CA PRO A 9 7.52 -1.78 9.29
C PRO A 9 8.80 -1.54 8.46
N ASN A 10 8.82 -2.11 7.24
CA ASN A 10 9.96 -2.10 6.34
C ASN A 10 10.15 -0.75 5.61
N ILE A 11 9.20 0.19 5.74
CA ILE A 11 9.40 1.56 5.27
C ILE A 11 10.50 2.22 6.13
N SER A 12 11.66 2.43 5.51
CA SER A 12 12.82 3.04 6.16
C SER A 12 13.36 4.27 5.40
N CYS A 13 12.83 4.57 4.21
CA CYS A 13 13.38 5.58 3.32
C CYS A 13 12.30 6.30 2.50
N GLY A 14 12.56 7.55 2.09
CA GLY A 14 11.60 8.33 1.29
C GLY A 14 11.31 7.72 -0.09
N HIS A 15 12.29 7.03 -0.68
CA HIS A 15 12.10 6.29 -1.92
C HIS A 15 11.14 5.11 -1.75
N CYS A 16 11.14 4.48 -0.57
CA CYS A 16 10.28 3.35 -0.23
C CYS A 16 8.80 3.75 -0.30
N VAL A 17 8.47 4.94 0.23
CA VAL A 17 7.13 5.54 0.17
C VAL A 17 6.68 5.84 -1.25
N HIS A 18 7.59 6.31 -2.10
CA HIS A 18 7.28 6.58 -3.50
C HIS A 18 6.99 5.29 -4.27
N THR A 19 7.82 4.25 -4.12
CA THR A 19 7.60 2.94 -4.75
C THR A 19 6.25 2.35 -4.35
N ILE A 20 5.90 2.32 -3.06
CA ILE A 20 4.62 1.80 -2.60
C ILE A 20 3.45 2.56 -3.24
N GLN A 21 3.52 3.89 -3.27
CA GLN A 21 2.45 4.70 -3.86
C GLN A 21 2.28 4.45 -5.35
N THR A 22 3.36 4.38 -6.11
CA THR A 22 3.32 4.15 -7.56
C THR A 22 2.78 2.75 -7.87
N GLU A 23 3.41 1.71 -7.34
CA GLU A 23 3.07 0.31 -7.65
C GLU A 23 1.62 -0.02 -7.24
N VAL A 24 1.21 0.41 -6.04
CA VAL A 24 -0.15 0.16 -5.55
C VAL A 24 -1.18 0.98 -6.31
N ALA A 25 -0.85 2.21 -6.74
CA ALA A 25 -1.77 3.02 -7.53
C ALA A 25 -2.00 2.45 -8.95
N GLU A 26 -1.08 1.64 -9.47
CA GLU A 26 -1.26 0.93 -10.75
C GLU A 26 -2.20 -0.27 -10.64
N LEU A 27 -2.54 -0.72 -9.43
CA LEU A 27 -3.44 -1.84 -9.21
C LEU A 27 -4.89 -1.46 -9.57
N ALA A 28 -5.51 -2.24 -10.45
CA ALA A 28 -6.85 -1.96 -10.95
C ALA A 28 -7.89 -1.93 -9.82
N GLY A 29 -8.59 -0.80 -9.68
CA GLY A 29 -9.56 -0.57 -8.60
C GLY A 29 -9.01 0.26 -7.44
N VAL A 30 -7.69 0.47 -7.36
CA VAL A 30 -7.11 1.43 -6.42
C VAL A 30 -7.40 2.84 -6.91
N GLN A 31 -7.91 3.68 -6.00
CA GLN A 31 -8.23 5.08 -6.27
C GLN A 31 -7.25 6.05 -5.63
N ARG A 32 -6.72 5.70 -4.45
CA ARG A 32 -5.77 6.54 -3.74
C ARG A 32 -4.85 5.71 -2.88
N VAL A 33 -3.58 6.10 -2.85
CA VAL A 33 -2.56 5.53 -1.96
C VAL A 33 -1.86 6.68 -1.26
N ILE A 34 -1.72 6.57 0.05
CA ILE A 34 -0.96 7.50 0.88
C ILE A 34 -0.05 6.65 1.76
N ALA A 35 1.25 6.68 1.51
CA ALA A 35 2.22 6.02 2.35
C ALA A 35 2.96 7.05 3.21
N ASP A 36 3.17 6.71 4.47
CA ASP A 36 3.79 7.56 5.48
C ASP A 36 5.00 6.83 6.08
N GLN A 37 6.18 7.43 5.91
CA GLN A 37 7.43 6.88 6.42
C GLN A 37 7.55 7.03 7.95
N GLU A 38 7.06 8.13 8.52
CA GLU A 38 7.20 8.41 9.95
C GLU A 38 6.30 7.48 10.77
N ALA A 39 5.05 7.33 10.34
CA ALA A 39 4.08 6.42 10.92
C ALA A 39 4.31 4.96 10.51
N LYS A 40 5.10 4.71 9.45
CA LYS A 40 5.32 3.40 8.84
C LYS A 40 4.01 2.74 8.44
N THR A 41 3.14 3.49 7.78
CA THR A 41 1.81 3.05 7.36
C THR A 41 1.54 3.37 5.90
N ALA A 42 0.61 2.63 5.29
CA ALA A 42 0.04 2.94 3.99
C ALA A 42 -1.48 2.90 4.05
N THR A 43 -2.12 4.05 3.85
CA THR A 43 -3.56 4.18 3.70
C THR A 43 -3.92 4.05 2.23
N ILE A 44 -4.70 3.02 1.92
CA ILE A 44 -5.09 2.68 0.56
C ILE A 44 -6.61 2.74 0.46
N THR A 45 -7.09 3.51 -0.50
CA THR A 45 -8.49 3.61 -0.87
C THR A 45 -8.70 2.88 -2.19
N PHE A 46 -9.57 1.88 -2.20
CA PHE A 46 -9.79 1.01 -3.33
C PHE A 46 -11.26 0.58 -3.44
N ASP A 47 -11.63 0.11 -4.63
CA ASP A 47 -12.93 -0.47 -4.95
C ASP A 47 -12.73 -1.72 -5.81
N LEU A 48 -13.80 -2.46 -6.09
CA LEU A 48 -13.72 -3.60 -6.99
C LEU A 48 -13.16 -3.14 -8.36
N PRO A 49 -12.22 -3.89 -8.96
CA PRO A 49 -11.84 -5.28 -8.63
C PRO A 49 -10.71 -5.43 -7.59
N ALA A 50 -10.18 -4.36 -7.02
CA ALA A 50 -9.13 -4.45 -6.00
C ALA A 50 -9.67 -5.05 -4.69
N THR A 51 -8.85 -5.85 -4.04
CA THR A 51 -9.14 -6.46 -2.73
C THR A 51 -7.95 -6.26 -1.78
N GLU A 52 -8.20 -6.37 -0.48
CA GLU A 52 -7.13 -6.33 0.51
C GLU A 52 -6.07 -7.40 0.26
N GLU A 53 -6.48 -8.59 -0.19
CA GLU A 53 -5.55 -9.69 -0.51
C GLU A 53 -4.64 -9.32 -1.68
N ALA A 54 -5.20 -8.75 -2.76
CA ALA A 54 -4.41 -8.32 -3.92
C ALA A 54 -3.42 -7.21 -3.53
N ILE A 55 -3.85 -6.26 -2.70
CA ILE A 55 -3.00 -5.18 -2.19
C ILE A 55 -1.88 -5.75 -1.32
N LYS A 56 -2.19 -6.62 -0.36
CA LYS A 56 -1.19 -7.26 0.51
C LYS A 56 -0.21 -8.13 -0.27
N ALA A 57 -0.68 -8.83 -1.29
CA ALA A 57 0.16 -9.64 -2.17
C ALA A 57 1.15 -8.77 -2.95
N LEU A 58 0.67 -7.69 -3.58
CA LEU A 58 1.54 -6.72 -4.27
C LEU A 58 2.56 -6.12 -3.31
N LEU A 59 2.11 -5.66 -2.14
CA LEU A 59 2.97 -5.13 -1.08
C LEU A 59 4.09 -6.12 -0.69
N ALA A 60 3.78 -7.41 -0.54
CA ALA A 60 4.78 -8.44 -0.28
C ALA A 60 5.75 -8.65 -1.46
N GLU A 61 5.24 -8.62 -2.71
CA GLU A 61 6.03 -8.75 -3.94
C GLU A 61 7.07 -7.62 -4.06
N ILE A 62 6.68 -6.39 -3.73
CA ILE A 62 7.58 -5.23 -3.73
C ILE A 62 8.43 -5.11 -2.44
N ASN A 63 8.50 -6.17 -1.61
CA ASN A 63 9.26 -6.26 -0.35
C ASN A 63 8.79 -5.33 0.79
N TYR A 64 7.53 -4.87 0.74
CA TYR A 64 6.88 -4.04 1.75
C TYR A 64 5.63 -4.72 2.34
N PRO A 65 5.75 -5.93 2.93
CA PRO A 65 4.59 -6.67 3.42
C PRO A 65 3.83 -5.86 4.48
N ALA A 66 2.50 -5.85 4.35
CA ALA A 66 1.61 -5.29 5.35
C ALA A 66 1.57 -6.17 6.60
N GLU A 67 1.87 -5.59 7.75
CA GLU A 67 1.54 -6.17 9.06
C GLU A 67 0.04 -5.98 9.34
N SER A 68 -0.59 -7.08 9.76
CA SER A 68 -1.99 -7.17 10.19
C SER A 68 -2.19 -6.65 11.60
#